data_AF-A0A7W7IPT6-F1
#
_entry.id   AF-A0A7W7IPT6-F1
#
_cell.length_a   1.000
_cell.length_b   1.000
_cell.length_c   1.000
_cell.angle_alpha   90.00
_cell.angle_beta   90.00
_cell.angle_gamma   90.00
#
_symmetry.space_group_name_H-M   'P 1'
#
loop_
_entity.id
_entity.type
_entity.pdbx_description
1 polymer ?
#
loop_
_entity_poly.entity_id
_entity_poly.type
_entity_poly.pdbx_seq_one_letter_code
_entity_poly.pdbx_strand_id
1 'polypeptide(L)' 'MTTAEVCRRHGVSSATFYKWKAKFGGLDVSEARRLKTLEDENARLKRMLADAMLDNVALKDLLGKKW' A
#
# COMPACT_ATOMS: atom_id res chain seq x y z
N MET A 1 -12.58 -28.37 6.26
CA MET A 1 -12.37 -27.77 4.93
C MET A 1 -10.88 -27.68 4.68
N THR A 2 -10.38 -28.32 3.63
CA THR A 2 -8.96 -28.31 3.26
C THR A 2 -8.58 -27.01 2.57
N THR A 3 -7.31 -26.61 2.62
CA THR A 3 -6.81 -25.43 1.88
C THR A 3 -7.15 -25.50 0.39
N ALA A 4 -7.10 -26.69 -0.21
CA ALA A 4 -7.44 -26.91 -1.61
C ALA A 4 -8.93 -26.63 -1.91
N GLU A 5 -9.84 -26.98 -1.00
CA GLU A 5 -11.26 -26.66 -1.14
C GLU A 5 -11.53 -25.16 -1.03
N VAL A 6 -10.85 -24.46 -0.12
CA VAL A 6 -10.94 -23.00 0.02
C VAL A 6 -10.46 -22.32 -1.26
N CYS A 7 -9.29 -22.74 -1.74
CA CYS A 7 -8.68 -22.23 -2.96
C CYS A 7 -9.62 -22.40 -4.17
N ARG A 8 -10.19 -23.60 -4.36
CA ARG A 8 -11.18 -23.85 -5.42
C ARG A 8 -12.43 -23.00 -5.29
N ARG A 9 -13.01 -22.92 -4.09
CA ARG A 9 -14.25 -22.16 -3.84
C ARG A 9 -14.09 -20.67 -4.13
N HIS A 10 -12.93 -20.11 -3.82
CA HIS A 10 -12.67 -18.68 -3.96
C HIS A 10 -11.84 -18.32 -5.21
N GLY A 11 -11.58 -19.29 -6.10
CA GLY A 11 -10.82 -19.04 -7.33
C GLY A 11 -9.38 -18.58 -7.11
N VAL A 12 -8.77 -18.95 -5.98
CA VAL A 12 -7.41 -18.55 -5.61
C VAL A 12 -6.46 -19.73 -5.71
N SER A 13 -5.22 -19.49 -6.14
CA SER A 13 -4.18 -20.51 -6.10
C SER A 13 -3.72 -20.77 -4.65
N SER A 14 -3.24 -21.99 -4.36
CA SER A 14 -2.63 -22.31 -3.07
C SER A 14 -1.46 -21.38 -2.73
N ALA A 15 -0.67 -20.98 -3.72
CA ALA A 15 0.43 -20.04 -3.55
C ALA A 15 -0.06 -18.67 -3.08
N THR A 16 -1.12 -18.14 -3.72
CA THR A 16 -1.75 -16.87 -3.31
C THR A 16 -2.31 -16.97 -1.90
N PHE A 17 -2.97 -18.08 -1.57
CA PHE A 17 -3.52 -18.32 -0.22
C PHE A 17 -2.43 -18.26 0.85
N TYR A 18 -1.31 -18.97 0.66
CA TYR A 18 -0.22 -18.96 1.63
C TYR A 18 0.50 -17.61 1.70
N LYS A 19 0.60 -16.87 0.59
CA LYS A 19 1.11 -15.49 0.59
C LYS A 19 0.24 -14.58 1.45
N TRP A 20 -1.08 -14.66 1.32
CA TRP A 20 -2.00 -13.91 2.18
C TRP A 20 -1.97 -14.38 3.62
N LYS A 21 -1.87 -15.70 3.86
CA LYS A 21 -1.72 -16.24 5.22
C LYS A 21 -0.44 -15.76 5.89
N ALA A 22 0.68 -15.67 5.17
CA ALA A 22 1.92 -15.11 5.70
C ALA A 22 1.80 -13.61 6.00
N LYS A 23 1.11 -12.83 5.15
CA LYS A 23 0.93 -11.37 5.35
C LYS A 23 -0.11 -11.03 6.43
N PHE A 24 -1.20 -11.79 6.52
CA PHE A 24 -2.39 -11.41 7.29
C PHE A 24 -2.85 -12.45 8.32
N GLY A 25 -2.28 -13.67 8.33
CA GLY A 25 -2.81 -14.81 9.09
C GLY A 25 -2.69 -14.70 10.61
N GLY A 26 -1.96 -13.71 11.12
CA GLY A 26 -1.89 -13.38 12.56
C GLY A 26 -2.70 -12.15 12.96
N LEU A 27 -3.43 -11.53 12.02
CA LEU A 27 -4.23 -10.34 12.27
C LEU A 27 -5.70 -10.69 12.43
N ASP A 28 -6.38 -10.01 13.34
CA ASP A 28 -7.84 -9.95 13.32
C ASP A 28 -8.33 -9.20 12.06
N VAL A 29 -9.58 -9.44 11.68
CA VAL A 29 -10.22 -8.78 10.54
C VAL A 29 -10.25 -7.26 10.71
N SER A 30 -10.46 -6.76 11.93
CA SER A 30 -10.44 -5.31 12.21
C SER A 30 -9.04 -4.72 12.03
N GLU A 31 -8.00 -5.44 12.46
CA GLU A 31 -6.60 -5.06 12.28
C GLU A 31 -6.20 -5.06 10.79
N ALA A 32 -6.59 -6.09 10.05
CA ALA A 32 -6.34 -6.18 8.61
C ALA A 32 -7.00 -5.04 7.83
N ARG A 33 -8.23 -4.63 8.20
CA ARG A 33 -8.90 -3.46 7.59
C ARG A 33 -8.17 -2.16 7.92
N ARG A 34 -7.81 -1.97 9.19
CA ARG A 34 -7.06 -0.78 9.63
C ARG A 34 -5.71 -0.68 8.93
N LEU A 35 -5.00 -1.80 8.79
CA LEU A 35 -3.74 -1.86 8.06
C LEU A 35 -3.91 -1.39 6.60
N LYS A 36 -4.94 -1.88 5.90
CA LYS A 36 -5.23 -1.45 4.52
C LYS A 36 -5.49 0.07 4.44
N THR A 37 -6.32 0.62 5.33
CA THR A 37 -6.60 2.06 5.36
C THR A 37 -5.33 2.88 5.58
N LEU A 38 -4.43 2.43 6.47
CA LEU A 38 -3.15 3.09 6.72
C LEU A 38 -2.19 2.96 5.52
N GLU A 39 -2.15 1.80 4.85
CA GLU A 39 -1.36 1.61 3.63
C GLU A 39 -1.84 2.57 2.51
N ASP A 40 -3.16 2.70 2.32
CA ASP A 40 -3.77 3.59 1.31
C ASP A 40 -3.48 5.07 1.60
N GLU A 41 -3.66 5.51 2.86
CA GLU A 41 -3.40 6.89 3.26
C GLU A 41 -1.90 7.22 3.18
N ASN A 42 -1.01 6.31 3.58
CA ASN A 42 0.42 6.50 3.45
C ASN A 42 0.85 6.64 1.98
N ALA A 43 0.27 5.84 1.08
CA ALA A 43 0.52 5.97 -0.36
C ALA A 43 0.07 7.34 -0.89
N ARG A 44 -1.10 7.83 -0.46
CA ARG A 44 -1.59 9.17 -0.80
C ARG A 44 -0.66 10.26 -0.28
N LEU A 45 -0.28 10.20 0.99
CA LEU A 45 0.59 11.20 1.62
C LEU A 45 1.98 11.24 0.96
N LYS A 46 2.57 10.08 0.64
CA LYS A 46 3.85 10.02 -0.07
C LYS A 46 3.81 10.69 -1.43
N ARG A 47 2.73 10.51 -2.18
CA ARG A 47 2.53 11.18 -3.48
C ARG A 47 2.40 12.69 -3.31
N MET A 48 1.54 13.14 -2.40
CA MET A 48 1.39 14.58 -2.14
C MET A 48 2.70 15.24 -1.69
N LEU A 49 3.47 14.53 -0.87
CA LEU A 49 4.79 14.99 -0.45
C LEU A 49 5.76 15.08 -1.63
N ALA A 50 5.80 14.07 -2.50
CA ALA A 50 6.63 14.10 -3.70
C ALA A 50 6.28 15.28 -4.62
N ASP A 51 4.98 15.51 -4.86
CA ASP A 51 4.50 16.63 -5.68
C ASP A 51 4.92 17.98 -5.06
N ALA A 52 4.69 18.16 -3.76
CA ALA A 52 5.09 19.39 -3.05
C ALA A 52 6.61 19.60 -3.03
N MET A 53 7.40 18.52 -2.94
CA MET A 53 8.86 18.59 -3.01
C MET A 53 9.33 19.02 -4.40
N LEU A 54 8.70 18.52 -5.48
CA LEU A 54 9.00 18.93 -6.85
C LEU A 54 8.68 20.41 -7.06
N ASP A 55 7.52 20.88 -6.61
CA ASP A 55 7.15 22.29 -6.67
C ASP A 55 8.14 23.17 -5.90
N ASN A 56 8.56 22.72 -4.71
CA ASN A 56 9.52 23.45 -3.89
C ASN A 56 10.88 23.61 -4.60
N VAL A 57 11.35 22.55 -5.25
CA VAL A 57 12.59 22.58 -6.05
C VAL A 57 12.44 23.57 -7.20
N ALA A 58 11.36 23.47 -7.98
CA ALA A 58 11.12 24.37 -9.12
C ALA A 58 11.07 25.85 -8.69
N LEU A 59 10.40 26.16 -7.58
CA LEU A 59 10.33 27.52 -7.06
C LEU A 59 11.69 28.05 -6.59
N LYS A 60 12.49 27.22 -5.91
CA LYS A 60 13.84 27.60 -5.48
C LYS A 60 14.77 27.85 -6.67
N ASP A 61 14.68 27.03 -7.72
CA ASP A 61 15.47 27.20 -8.94
C ASP A 61 15.12 28.50 -9.67
N LEU A 62 13.83 28.87 -9.71
CA LEU A 62 13.38 30.15 -10.28
C LEU A 62 13.89 31.36 -9.46
N LEU A 63 13.79 31.31 -8.14
CA LEU A 63 14.22 32.40 -7.25
C LEU A 63 15.76 32.51 -7.13
N GLY A 64 16.48 31.41 -7.33
CA GLY A 64 17.94 31.36 -7.29
C GLY A 64 18.62 31.95 -8.53
N LYS A 65 17.89 32.10 -9.65
CA LYS A 65 18.38 32.83 -10.83
C LYS A 65 18.38 34.33 -10.55
N LYS A 66 19.49 34.83 -9.98
CA LYS A 66 19.84 36.25 -10.08
C LYS A 66 20.26 36.51 -11.53
N TRP A 67 19.59 37.46 -12.17
CA TRP A 67 20.01 38.03 -13.45
C TRP A 67 21.33 38.79 -13.31
#